data_AF-A0A9K3JWR5-F1
#
_entry.id   AF-A0A9K3JWR5-F1
#
_cell.length_a   1.000
_cell.length_b   1.000
_cell.length_c   1.000
_cell.angle_alpha   90.00
_cell.angle_beta   90.00
_cell.angle_gamma   90.00
#
_symmetry.space_group_name_H-M   'P 1'
#
loop_
_entity.id
_entity.type
_entity.pdbx_description
1 polymer ?
#
loop_
_entity_poly.entity_id
_entity_poly.type
_entity_poly.pdbx_seq_one_letter_code
_entity_poly.pdbx_strand_id
1 'polypeptide(L)'
;MSNLSRLLVIVWLFIVLIMVTCYNAALSSMLTIQQIQLTRRGIDIGYHAGSFIEGVIVNNSNFKEPSLLPYNSLAEYASALAGGSKKGGVVAIMDEFPYIKLFLAKYGSAYRLVSYEPSTNGFGFVFPKGSPLVPDISREISKLREEGELLKLEKKWFKKDSSFLPEDSQAPANLTILTLYNFRGLFYIGGVMLAFMPLAYLIHFVYTYAFLIYHVLVAPPPLELQMLNFL
;
A
#
# COMPACT_ATOMS: atom_id res chain seq x y z
N MET A 1 37.63 33.48 -2.81
CA MET A 1 37.10 32.72 -1.66
C MET A 1 38.27 32.20 -0.84
N SER A 2 38.30 32.43 0.47
CA SER A 2 39.43 32.01 1.31
C SER A 2 39.45 30.48 1.49
N ASN A 3 40.63 29.86 1.56
CA ASN A 3 40.78 28.41 1.78
C ASN A 3 40.04 27.92 3.05
N LEU A 4 39.92 28.80 4.05
CA LEU A 4 39.19 28.55 5.29
C LEU A 4 37.67 28.41 5.07
N SER A 5 37.08 29.29 4.24
CA SER A 5 35.65 29.20 3.90
C SER A 5 35.30 27.90 3.17
N ARG A 6 36.19 27.40 2.31
CA ARG A 6 36.01 26.14 1.58
C ARG A 6 36.07 24.93 2.51
N LEU A 7 36.99 24.93 3.47
CA LEU A 7 37.07 23.88 4.50
C LEU A 7 35.81 23.84 5.38
N LEU A 8 35.30 25.01 5.79
CA LEU A 8 34.07 25.10 6.59
C LEU A 8 32.86 24.52 5.84
N VAL A 9 32.71 24.83 4.55
CA VAL A 9 31.63 24.28 3.71
C VAL A 9 31.75 22.76 3.57
N ILE A 10 32.96 22.24 3.37
CA ILE A 10 33.20 20.79 3.28
C ILE A 10 32.82 20.09 4.58
N VAL A 11 33.27 20.59 5.73
CA VAL A 11 32.94 20.03 7.05
C VAL A 11 31.44 20.08 7.30
N TRP A 12 30.77 21.19 6.96
CA TRP A 12 29.33 21.33 7.07
C TRP A 12 28.56 20.32 6.21
N LEU A 13 28.99 20.10 4.97
CA LEU A 13 28.39 19.10 4.08
C LEU A 13 28.52 17.68 4.67
N PHE A 14 29.65 17.35 5.29
CA PHE A 14 29.81 16.07 5.97
C PHE A 14 28.84 15.90 7.14
N ILE A 15 28.63 16.95 7.95
CA ILE A 15 27.67 16.90 9.07
C ILE A 15 26.25 16.66 8.56
N VAL A 16 25.80 17.43 7.55
CA VAL A 16 24.47 17.26 6.95
C VAL A 16 24.31 15.86 6.34
N LEU A 17 25.34 15.38 5.65
CA LEU A 17 25.35 14.04 5.06
C LEU A 17 25.16 12.96 6.12
N ILE A 18 25.89 13.04 7.24
CA ILE A 18 25.78 12.08 8.35
C ILE A 18 24.37 12.14 8.98
N MET A 19 23.80 13.34 9.13
CA MET A 19 22.45 13.46 9.70
C MET A 19 21.40 12.80 8.82
N VAL A 20 21.46 13.01 7.49
CA VAL A 20 20.54 12.38 6.52
C VAL A 20 20.71 10.86 6.51
N THR A 21 21.94 10.36 6.52
CA THR A 21 22.19 8.91 6.53
C THR A 21 21.72 8.26 7.82
N CYS A 22 21.96 8.88 8.99
CA CYS A 22 21.45 8.39 10.27
C CYS A 22 19.92 8.39 10.32
N TYR A 23 19.27 9.44 9.79
CA TYR A 23 17.81 9.49 9.69
C TYR A 23 17.26 8.37 8.81
N ASN A 24 17.83 8.18 7.62
CA ASN A 24 17.44 7.10 6.70
C ASN A 24 17.68 5.71 7.32
N ALA A 25 18.79 5.52 8.04
CA ALA A 25 19.11 4.27 8.72
C ALA A 25 18.13 3.99 9.87
N ALA A 26 17.81 5.00 10.69
CA ALA A 26 16.84 4.86 11.77
C ALA A 26 15.43 4.55 11.24
N LEU A 27 15.01 5.22 10.16
CA LEU A 27 13.74 4.96 9.50
C LEU A 27 13.69 3.54 8.92
N SER A 28 14.74 3.12 8.20
CA SER A 28 14.87 1.76 7.66
C SER A 28 14.85 0.71 8.77
N SER A 29 15.56 0.96 9.87
CA SER A 29 15.55 0.09 11.06
C SER A 29 14.16 -0.03 11.66
N MET A 30 13.41 1.07 11.79
CA MET A 30 12.03 1.05 12.30
C MET A 30 11.11 0.22 11.40
N LEU A 31 11.17 0.41 10.08
CA LEU A 31 10.40 -0.39 9.11
C LEU A 31 10.78 -1.88 9.17
N THR A 32 12.08 -2.17 9.29
CA THR A 32 12.60 -3.54 9.42
C THR A 32 12.13 -4.19 10.72
N ILE A 33 12.14 -3.47 11.84
CA ILE A 33 11.61 -3.96 13.12
C ILE A 33 10.11 -4.24 13.02
N GLN A 34 9.33 -3.36 12.38
CA GLN A 34 7.91 -3.61 12.16
C GLN A 34 7.67 -4.88 11.35
N GLN A 35 8.43 -5.07 10.26
CA GLN A 35 8.35 -6.28 9.45
C GLN A 35 8.72 -7.53 10.25
N ILE A 36 9.80 -7.49 11.03
CA ILE A 36 10.21 -8.61 11.91
C ILE A 36 9.18 -8.87 13.02
N GLN A 37 8.61 -7.82 13.62
CA GLN A 37 7.58 -7.96 14.64
C GLN A 37 6.28 -8.53 14.07
N LEU A 38 5.93 -8.22 12.83
CA LEU A 38 4.81 -8.85 12.12
C LEU A 38 5.10 -10.33 11.81
N THR A 39 6.36 -10.69 11.56
CA THR A 39 6.76 -12.10 11.41
C THR A 39 6.82 -12.84 12.76
N ARG A 40 7.11 -12.13 13.86
CA ARG A 40 7.36 -12.72 15.19
C ARG A 40 6.11 -12.76 16.08
N ARG A 41 5.22 -11.77 16.01
CA ARG A 41 3.84 -11.91 16.49
C ARG A 41 3.15 -12.73 15.44
N GLY A 42 2.92 -14.01 15.72
CA GLY A 42 2.35 -14.96 14.77
C GLY A 42 1.28 -14.31 13.90
N ILE A 43 1.41 -14.49 12.59
CA ILE A 43 0.44 -14.01 11.64
C ILE A 43 -0.80 -14.90 11.81
N ASP A 44 -1.93 -14.30 12.23
CA ASP A 44 -3.21 -15.03 12.27
C ASP A 44 -3.66 -15.26 10.84
N ILE A 45 -3.52 -16.50 10.38
CA ILE A 45 -3.90 -16.93 9.03
C ILE A 45 -5.12 -17.82 9.16
N GLY A 46 -6.20 -17.43 8.51
CA GLY A 46 -7.40 -18.26 8.43
C GLY A 46 -7.31 -19.25 7.29
N TYR A 47 -7.95 -20.41 7.47
CA TYR A 47 -8.05 -21.43 6.45
C TYR A 47 -9.40 -22.14 6.53
N HIS A 48 -9.75 -22.90 5.49
CA HIS A 48 -10.96 -23.71 5.53
C HIS A 48 -10.79 -24.90 6.47
N ALA A 49 -11.71 -25.07 7.42
CA ALA A 49 -11.68 -26.20 8.33
C ALA A 49 -11.76 -27.53 7.54
N GLY A 50 -10.88 -28.49 7.88
CA GLY A 50 -10.81 -29.77 7.17
C GLY A 50 -10.16 -29.70 5.78
N SER A 51 -9.61 -28.55 5.37
CA SER A 51 -8.78 -28.44 4.16
C SER A 51 -7.39 -29.01 4.38
N PHE A 52 -6.81 -29.57 3.31
CA PHE A 52 -5.42 -30.02 3.25
C PHE A 52 -4.42 -28.89 3.54
N ILE A 53 -4.85 -27.64 3.39
CA ILE A 53 -4.04 -26.44 3.58
C ILE A 53 -3.50 -26.31 5.00
N GLU A 54 -4.19 -26.85 6.00
CA GLU A 54 -3.67 -26.92 7.38
C GLU A 54 -2.29 -27.61 7.41
N GLY A 55 -2.20 -28.80 6.81
CA GLY A 55 -0.96 -29.57 6.75
C GLY A 55 0.11 -28.89 5.90
N VAL A 56 -0.27 -28.20 4.83
CA VAL A 56 0.67 -27.43 3.98
C VAL A 56 1.25 -26.26 4.74
N ILE A 57 0.43 -25.47 5.45
CA ILE A 57 0.92 -24.32 6.20
C ILE A 57 1.79 -24.79 7.36
N VAL A 58 1.37 -25.80 8.13
CA VAL A 58 2.16 -26.31 9.26
C VAL A 58 3.51 -26.89 8.79
N ASN A 59 3.54 -27.67 7.71
CA ASN A 59 4.77 -28.34 7.27
C ASN A 59 5.73 -27.45 6.47
N ASN A 60 5.23 -26.41 5.81
CA ASN A 60 6.01 -25.60 4.86
C ASN A 60 6.20 -24.15 5.33
N SER A 61 5.77 -23.82 6.55
CA SER A 61 5.93 -22.47 7.08
C SER A 61 7.30 -22.27 7.72
N ASN A 62 8.04 -21.28 7.20
CA ASN A 62 9.10 -20.60 7.95
C ASN A 62 8.52 -19.69 9.06
N PHE A 63 7.19 -19.69 9.25
CA PHE A 63 6.51 -18.96 10.31
C PHE A 63 6.74 -19.72 11.62
N LYS A 64 7.40 -19.06 12.59
CA LYS A 64 7.42 -19.57 13.97
C LYS A 64 6.00 -19.46 14.50
N GLU A 65 5.33 -20.60 14.69
CA GLU A 65 4.00 -20.73 15.29
C GLU A 65 2.94 -19.82 14.64
N PRO A 66 2.54 -20.08 13.38
CA PRO A 66 1.36 -19.41 12.81
C PRO A 66 0.13 -19.78 13.66
N SER A 67 -0.61 -18.77 14.10
CA SER A 67 -1.93 -18.96 14.70
C SER A 67 -2.90 -19.27 13.56
N LEU A 68 -3.12 -20.56 13.34
CA LEU A 68 -4.02 -21.05 12.29
C LEU A 68 -5.43 -21.13 12.84
N LEU A 69 -6.33 -20.39 12.19
CA LEU A 69 -7.72 -20.29 12.61
C LEU A 69 -8.62 -20.95 11.56
N PRO A 70 -9.28 -22.08 11.89
CA PRO A 70 -10.20 -22.74 10.98
C PRO A 70 -11.51 -21.96 10.89
N TYR A 71 -12.05 -21.88 9.68
CA TYR A 71 -13.38 -21.32 9.41
C TYR A 71 -14.16 -22.22 8.45
N ASN A 72 -15.49 -22.23 8.58
CA ASN A 72 -16.36 -23.14 7.83
C ASN A 72 -17.15 -22.46 6.73
N SER A 73 -17.16 -21.13 6.67
CA SER A 73 -18.00 -20.38 5.74
C SER A 73 -17.31 -19.13 5.16
N LEU A 74 -17.75 -18.76 3.95
CA LEU A 74 -17.31 -17.53 3.28
C LEU A 74 -17.68 -16.27 4.08
N ALA A 75 -18.76 -16.32 4.87
CA ALA A 75 -19.16 -15.20 5.73
C ALA A 75 -18.21 -15.05 6.92
N GLU A 76 -17.77 -16.17 7.50
CA GLU A 76 -16.73 -16.18 8.52
C GLU A 76 -15.42 -15.60 7.99
N TYR A 77 -15.00 -15.96 6.77
CA TYR A 77 -13.82 -15.35 6.12
C TYR A 77 -13.91 -13.82 6.10
N ALA A 78 -15.05 -13.29 5.63
CA ALA A 78 -15.25 -11.84 5.56
C ALA A 78 -15.20 -11.20 6.96
N SER A 79 -15.87 -11.80 7.94
CA SER A 79 -15.88 -11.29 9.32
C SER A 79 -14.48 -11.31 9.96
N ALA A 80 -13.71 -12.37 9.74
CA ALA A 80 -12.36 -12.54 10.26
C ALA A 80 -11.39 -11.54 9.62
N LEU A 81 -11.47 -11.37 8.30
CA LEU A 81 -10.66 -10.38 7.58
C LEU A 81 -11.03 -8.92 7.95
N ALA A 82 -12.31 -8.64 8.20
CA ALA A 82 -12.76 -7.32 8.63
C ALA A 82 -12.31 -6.98 10.06
N GLY A 83 -12.22 -7.99 10.94
CA GLY A 83 -11.71 -7.83 12.30
C GLY A 83 -10.20 -7.57 12.35
N GLY A 84 -9.44 -8.27 11.50
CA GLY A 84 -7.97 -8.29 11.52
C GLY A 84 -7.39 -8.84 12.83
N SER A 85 -6.08 -9.10 12.88
CA SER A 85 -5.43 -9.68 14.08
C SER A 85 -5.69 -8.89 15.38
N LYS A 86 -5.86 -7.57 15.31
CA LYS A 86 -6.06 -6.73 16.52
C LYS A 86 -7.41 -6.99 17.22
N LYS A 87 -8.40 -7.55 16.53
CA LYS A 87 -9.73 -7.85 17.08
C LYS A 87 -10.02 -9.36 17.12
N GLY A 88 -8.97 -10.19 17.12
CA GLY A 88 -9.11 -11.65 17.10
C GLY A 88 -9.57 -12.21 15.76
N GLY A 89 -9.43 -11.44 14.67
CA GLY A 89 -9.61 -11.91 13.30
C GLY A 89 -8.28 -12.33 12.67
N VAL A 90 -8.23 -12.34 11.34
CA VAL A 90 -7.06 -12.80 10.56
C VAL A 90 -6.59 -11.72 9.60
N VAL A 91 -5.31 -11.74 9.26
CA VAL A 91 -4.78 -10.79 8.25
C VAL A 91 -4.89 -11.32 6.83
N ALA A 92 -5.00 -12.64 6.67
CA ALA A 92 -5.12 -13.32 5.40
C ALA A 92 -5.91 -14.62 5.55
N ILE A 93 -6.59 -15.01 4.47
CA ILE A 93 -7.15 -16.35 4.32
C ILE A 93 -6.32 -17.09 3.28
N MET A 94 -5.92 -18.31 3.60
CA MET A 94 -5.33 -19.25 2.66
C MET A 94 -6.31 -20.39 2.42
N ASP A 95 -6.70 -20.57 1.17
CA ASP A 95 -7.61 -21.63 0.76
C ASP A 95 -7.33 -22.05 -0.68
N GLU A 96 -7.96 -23.14 -1.14
CA GLU A 96 -7.84 -23.56 -2.52
C GLU A 96 -8.42 -22.49 -3.44
N PHE A 97 -7.78 -22.30 -4.58
CA PHE A 97 -8.07 -21.21 -5.49
C PHE A 97 -9.54 -21.06 -5.92
N PRO A 98 -10.32 -22.14 -6.21
CA PRO A 98 -11.73 -21.95 -6.55
C PRO A 98 -12.58 -21.46 -5.37
N TYR A 99 -12.24 -21.79 -4.12
CA TYR A 99 -12.92 -21.23 -2.95
C TYR A 99 -12.60 -19.74 -2.78
N ILE A 100 -11.35 -19.35 -3.03
CA ILE A 100 -10.98 -17.93 -3.05
C ILE A 100 -11.67 -17.18 -4.19
N LYS A 101 -11.76 -17.77 -5.40
CA LYS A 101 -12.54 -17.20 -6.51
C LYS A 101 -14.00 -17.01 -6.12
N LEU A 102 -14.62 -17.98 -5.46
CA LEU A 102 -15.99 -17.88 -4.97
C LEU A 102 -16.15 -16.76 -3.93
N PHE A 103 -15.21 -16.64 -3.01
CA PHE A 103 -15.18 -15.59 -2.00
C PHE A 103 -15.09 -14.20 -2.65
N LEU A 104 -14.18 -14.02 -3.60
CA LEU A 104 -13.98 -12.75 -4.29
C LEU A 104 -15.16 -12.41 -5.21
N ALA A 105 -15.80 -13.39 -5.84
CA ALA A 105 -17.04 -13.16 -6.58
C ALA A 105 -18.17 -12.59 -5.70
N LYS A 106 -18.15 -12.86 -4.39
CA LYS A 106 -19.16 -12.36 -3.42
C LYS A 106 -18.71 -11.10 -2.66
N TYR A 107 -17.44 -10.99 -2.31
CA TYR A 107 -16.91 -9.93 -1.42
C TYR A 107 -15.75 -9.12 -2.03
N GLY A 108 -15.52 -9.23 -3.34
CA GLY A 108 -14.36 -8.67 -4.03
C GLY A 108 -14.30 -7.14 -4.10
N SER A 109 -15.32 -6.42 -3.62
CA SER A 109 -15.24 -4.97 -3.41
C SER A 109 -14.38 -4.58 -2.21
N ALA A 110 -14.27 -5.45 -1.20
CA ALA A 110 -13.56 -5.19 0.06
C ALA A 110 -12.25 -5.99 0.19
N TYR A 111 -12.11 -7.07 -0.56
CA TYR A 111 -10.97 -7.99 -0.46
C TYR A 111 -10.37 -8.26 -1.84
N ARG A 112 -9.09 -8.61 -1.85
CA ARG A 112 -8.35 -8.97 -3.06
C ARG A 112 -7.50 -10.21 -2.83
N LEU A 113 -7.20 -10.93 -3.91
CA LEU A 113 -6.17 -11.95 -3.91
C LEU A 113 -4.79 -11.28 -3.76
N VAL A 114 -4.00 -11.76 -2.80
CA VAL A 114 -2.66 -11.21 -2.52
C VAL A 114 -1.58 -12.02 -3.25
N SER A 115 -1.76 -13.34 -3.33
CA SER A 115 -0.84 -14.26 -3.99
C SER A 115 -1.59 -15.55 -4.33
N TYR A 116 -1.14 -16.23 -5.37
CA TYR A 116 -1.63 -17.54 -5.78
C TYR A 116 -0.46 -18.35 -6.29
N GLU A 117 -0.32 -19.58 -5.80
CA GLU A 117 0.65 -20.55 -6.32
C GLU A 117 -0.11 -21.55 -7.20
N PRO A 118 0.21 -21.67 -8.50
CA PRO A 118 -0.41 -22.65 -9.37
C PRO A 118 -0.09 -24.07 -8.89
N SER A 119 -1.07 -24.74 -8.28
CA SER A 119 -0.93 -26.14 -7.94
C SER A 119 -1.40 -27.02 -9.09
N THR A 120 -0.75 -28.17 -9.30
CA THR A 120 -1.27 -29.24 -10.17
C THR A 120 -2.42 -30.01 -9.53
N ASN A 121 -2.81 -29.65 -8.32
CA ASN A 121 -3.91 -30.26 -7.59
C ASN A 121 -5.26 -29.85 -8.23
N GLY A 122 -6.25 -30.74 -8.17
CA GLY A 122 -7.53 -30.51 -8.82
C GLY A 122 -8.66 -31.36 -8.27
N PHE A 123 -9.88 -30.94 -8.55
CA PHE A 123 -11.09 -31.66 -8.18
C PHE A 123 -11.36 -32.81 -9.15
N GLY A 124 -11.86 -33.92 -8.60
CA GLY A 124 -12.19 -35.11 -9.38
C GLY A 124 -13.45 -35.79 -8.87
N PHE A 125 -14.07 -36.55 -9.77
CA PHE A 125 -15.16 -37.47 -9.41
C PHE A 125 -14.57 -38.79 -8.94
N VAL A 126 -15.11 -39.32 -7.84
CA VAL A 126 -14.62 -40.55 -7.23
C VAL A 126 -15.66 -41.65 -7.40
N PHE A 127 -15.20 -42.84 -7.81
CA PHE A 127 -16.03 -44.02 -8.00
C PHE A 127 -15.42 -45.23 -7.26
N PRO A 128 -16.23 -46.25 -6.91
CA PRO A 128 -15.71 -47.50 -6.38
C PRO A 128 -14.70 -48.14 -7.36
N LYS A 129 -13.70 -48.81 -6.80
CA LYS A 129 -12.68 -49.50 -7.61
C LYS A 129 -13.34 -50.54 -8.53
N GLY A 130 -13.01 -50.49 -9.82
CA GLY A 130 -13.61 -51.37 -10.83
C GLY A 130 -14.94 -50.87 -11.40
N SER A 131 -15.40 -49.68 -11.02
CA SER A 131 -16.63 -49.10 -11.60
C SER A 131 -16.48 -48.91 -13.12
N PRO A 132 -17.45 -49.40 -13.93
CA PRO A 132 -17.44 -49.21 -15.37
C PRO A 132 -17.68 -47.74 -15.78
N LEU A 133 -18.13 -46.88 -14.86
CA LEU A 133 -18.41 -45.46 -15.12
C LEU A 133 -17.16 -44.60 -15.25
N VAL A 134 -16.03 -45.03 -14.69
CA VAL A 134 -14.77 -44.26 -14.70
C VAL A 134 -14.36 -43.87 -16.12
N PRO A 135 -14.20 -44.81 -17.08
CA PRO A 135 -13.78 -44.45 -18.44
C PRO A 135 -14.79 -43.56 -19.17
N ASP A 136 -16.09 -43.76 -18.96
CA ASP A 136 -17.14 -42.98 -19.63
C ASP A 136 -17.15 -41.53 -19.13
N ILE A 137 -17.12 -41.33 -17.81
CA ILE A 137 -17.10 -40.00 -17.20
C ILE A 137 -15.79 -39.27 -17.51
N SER A 138 -14.64 -39.95 -17.42
CA SER A 138 -13.35 -39.33 -17.77
C SER A 138 -13.30 -38.90 -19.24
N ARG A 139 -13.86 -39.70 -20.15
CA ARG A 139 -13.95 -39.34 -21.58
C ARG A 139 -14.83 -38.11 -21.79
N GLU A 140 -15.98 -38.05 -21.13
CA GLU A 140 -16.90 -36.92 -21.28
C GLU A 140 -16.30 -35.62 -20.70
N ILE A 141 -15.61 -35.70 -19.56
CA ILE A 141 -14.87 -34.55 -19.01
C ILE A 141 -13.77 -34.07 -19.97
N SER A 142 -13.07 -34.99 -20.65
CA SER A 142 -12.06 -34.61 -21.65
C SER A 142 -12.69 -33.85 -22.82
N LYS A 143 -13.82 -34.32 -23.36
CA LYS A 143 -14.55 -33.61 -24.41
C LYS A 143 -14.98 -32.21 -23.96
N LEU A 144 -15.60 -32.10 -22.79
CA LEU A 144 -16.02 -30.79 -22.25
C LEU A 144 -14.85 -29.81 -22.06
N ARG A 145 -13.64 -30.33 -21.79
CA ARG A 145 -12.42 -29.53 -21.71
C ARG A 145 -11.92 -29.10 -23.08
N GLU A 146 -11.87 -30.03 -24.04
CA GLU A 146 -11.43 -29.79 -25.42
C GLU A 146 -12.34 -28.80 -26.16
N GLU A 147 -13.65 -28.90 -25.93
CA GLU A 147 -14.67 -28.01 -26.50
C GLU A 147 -14.76 -26.65 -25.79
N GLY A 148 -14.08 -26.50 -24.65
CA GLY A 148 -14.07 -25.27 -23.84
C GLY A 148 -15.35 -25.02 -23.05
N GLU A 149 -16.26 -26.00 -22.95
CA GLU A 149 -17.50 -25.90 -22.17
C GLU A 149 -17.21 -25.72 -20.67
N LEU A 150 -16.18 -26.38 -20.13
CA LEU A 150 -15.77 -26.17 -18.73
C LEU A 150 -15.37 -24.73 -18.45
N LEU A 151 -14.67 -24.07 -19.38
CA LEU A 151 -14.28 -22.66 -19.25
C LEU A 151 -15.50 -21.73 -19.34
N LYS A 152 -16.50 -22.06 -20.16
CA LYS A 152 -17.76 -21.31 -20.22
C LYS A 152 -18.52 -21.44 -18.89
N LEU A 153 -18.54 -22.64 -18.32
CA LEU A 153 -19.17 -22.92 -17.04
C LEU A 153 -18.46 -22.14 -15.91
N GLU A 154 -17.12 -22.17 -15.86
CA GLU A 154 -16.33 -21.40 -14.92
C GLU A 154 -16.66 -19.91 -15.01
N LYS A 155 -16.63 -19.32 -16.22
CA LYS A 155 -16.95 -17.90 -16.42
C LYS A 155 -18.40 -17.56 -16.01
N LYS A 156 -19.34 -18.47 -16.25
CA LYS A 156 -20.75 -18.30 -15.90
C LYS A 156 -20.95 -18.26 -14.38
N TRP A 157 -20.28 -19.14 -13.63
CA TRP A 157 -20.46 -19.24 -12.18
C TRP A 157 -19.61 -18.27 -11.38
N PHE A 158 -18.40 -17.94 -11.84
CA PHE A 158 -17.48 -17.10 -11.08
C PHE A 158 -17.57 -15.60 -11.40
N LYS A 159 -18.42 -15.20 -12.37
CA LYS A 159 -18.56 -13.84 -12.92
C LYS A 159 -17.22 -13.22 -13.37
N LYS A 160 -17.26 -12.52 -14.50
CA LYS A 160 -16.09 -11.96 -15.17
C LYS A 160 -15.60 -10.70 -14.46
N ASP A 161 -15.00 -10.85 -13.30
CA ASP A 161 -14.21 -9.79 -12.69
C ASP A 161 -12.75 -10.24 -12.74
N SER A 162 -12.15 -10.01 -13.91
CA SER A 162 -10.71 -10.14 -14.14
C SER A 162 -9.87 -9.22 -13.23
N SER A 163 -10.52 -8.40 -12.40
CA SER A 163 -9.90 -7.60 -11.34
C SER A 163 -9.47 -8.40 -10.11
N PHE A 164 -9.89 -9.67 -9.97
CA PHE A 164 -9.58 -10.49 -8.79
C PHE A 164 -8.25 -11.22 -8.86
N LEU A 165 -7.70 -11.41 -10.05
CA LEU A 165 -6.37 -12.02 -10.20
C LEU A 165 -5.33 -10.91 -10.09
N PRO A 166 -4.23 -11.12 -9.35
CA PRO A 166 -3.03 -10.32 -9.53
C PRO A 166 -2.73 -10.33 -11.02
N GLU A 167 -2.64 -9.16 -11.63
CA GLU A 167 -2.15 -9.02 -12.99
C GLU A 167 -0.81 -9.76 -13.05
N ASP A 168 -0.65 -10.65 -14.03
CA ASP A 168 0.53 -11.49 -14.25
C ASP A 168 1.73 -10.58 -14.55
N SER A 169 2.26 -10.03 -13.48
CA SER A 169 3.33 -9.08 -13.40
C SER A 169 4.11 -9.55 -12.21
N GLN A 170 5.37 -9.85 -12.45
CA GLN A 170 6.40 -10.08 -11.43
C GLN A 170 6.61 -8.81 -10.59
N ALA A 171 5.54 -8.29 -9.98
CA ALA A 171 5.59 -7.23 -9.01
C ALA A 171 6.04 -7.90 -7.71
N PRO A 172 7.26 -7.59 -7.23
CA PRO A 172 7.76 -8.18 -6.01
C PRO A 172 6.76 -7.90 -4.88
N ALA A 173 6.54 -8.93 -4.06
CA ALA A 173 5.70 -8.96 -2.88
C ALA A 173 5.59 -7.58 -2.22
N ASN A 174 4.36 -7.14 -1.97
CA ASN A 174 3.96 -5.92 -1.27
C ASN A 174 4.98 -5.48 -0.19
N LEU A 175 6.01 -4.75 -0.62
CA LEU A 175 6.78 -3.88 0.25
C LEU A 175 5.78 -2.87 0.76
N THR A 176 5.63 -2.75 2.07
CA THR A 176 4.87 -1.70 2.78
C THR A 176 4.91 -0.40 1.97
N ILE A 177 3.92 -0.18 1.11
CA ILE A 177 3.95 0.94 0.18
C ILE A 177 3.71 2.16 1.05
N LEU A 178 4.72 3.00 1.23
CA LEU A 178 4.53 4.30 1.86
C LEU A 178 3.56 5.08 0.96
N THR A 179 2.29 5.07 1.35
CA THR A 179 1.25 5.79 0.63
C THR A 179 1.39 7.29 0.87
N LEU A 180 0.88 8.09 -0.06
CA LEU A 180 0.87 9.57 0.03
C LEU A 180 0.23 10.08 1.33
N TYR A 181 -0.71 9.30 1.88
CA TYR A 181 -1.31 9.51 3.19
C TYR A 181 -0.30 9.54 4.34
N ASN A 182 0.73 8.69 4.31
CA ASN A 182 1.77 8.64 5.33
C ASN A 182 2.63 9.92 5.33
N PHE A 183 2.67 10.64 4.21
CA PHE A 183 3.43 11.88 4.04
C PHE A 183 2.61 13.15 4.18
N ARG A 184 1.33 13.08 4.56
CA ARG A 184 0.48 14.29 4.66
C ARG A 184 1.08 15.40 5.52
N GLY A 185 1.78 15.06 6.60
CA GLY A 185 2.47 16.04 7.45
C GLY A 185 3.53 16.83 6.70
N LEU A 186 4.29 16.16 5.82
CA LEU A 186 5.29 16.80 4.97
C LEU A 186 4.63 17.76 3.97
N PHE A 187 3.51 17.36 3.36
CA PHE A 187 2.75 18.23 2.47
C PHE A 187 2.17 19.45 3.19
N TYR A 188 1.68 19.30 4.43
CA TYR A 188 1.22 20.43 5.23
C TYR A 188 2.35 21.43 5.52
N ILE A 189 3.51 20.93 5.98
CA ILE A 189 4.65 21.80 6.31
C ILE A 189 5.17 22.50 5.04
N GLY A 190 5.30 21.77 3.93
CA GLY A 190 5.71 22.34 2.65
C GLY A 190 4.73 23.39 2.12
N GLY A 191 3.43 23.12 2.21
CA GLY A 191 2.38 24.06 1.78
C GLY A 191 2.36 25.33 2.62
N VAL A 192 2.50 25.23 3.95
CA VAL A 192 2.55 26.39 4.84
C VAL A 192 3.77 27.26 4.54
N MET A 193 4.94 26.64 4.36
CA MET A 193 6.17 27.38 4.03
C MET A 193 6.07 28.09 2.68
N LEU A 194 5.48 27.43 1.68
CA LEU A 194 5.28 28.01 0.35
C LEU A 194 4.29 29.18 0.34
N ALA A 195 3.31 29.19 1.24
CA ALA A 195 2.36 30.30 1.37
C ALA A 195 2.92 31.45 2.22
N PHE A 196 3.70 31.15 3.25
CA PHE A 196 4.20 32.13 4.21
C PHE A 196 5.25 33.07 3.59
N MET A 197 6.16 32.54 2.78
CA MET A 197 7.24 33.31 2.15
C MET A 197 6.74 34.41 1.19
N PRO A 198 5.82 34.15 0.23
CA PRO A 198 5.26 35.20 -0.61
C PRO A 198 4.33 36.14 0.17
N LEU A 199 3.64 35.66 1.21
CA LEU A 199 2.80 36.51 2.05
C LEU A 199 3.63 37.55 2.81
N ALA A 200 4.73 37.13 3.43
CA ALA A 200 5.65 38.03 4.12
C ALA A 200 6.28 39.05 3.15
N TYR A 201 6.63 38.62 1.94
CA TYR A 201 7.14 39.52 0.89
C TYR A 201 6.08 40.54 0.46
N LEU A 202 4.83 40.12 0.27
CA LEU A 202 3.73 41.01 -0.11
C LEU A 202 3.45 42.05 0.98
N ILE A 203 3.48 41.63 2.25
CA ILE A 203 3.34 42.53 3.40
C ILE A 203 4.47 43.56 3.40
N HIS A 204 5.73 43.14 3.26
CA HIS A 204 6.88 44.05 3.20
C HIS A 204 6.78 45.02 2.02
N PHE A 205 6.33 44.55 0.86
CA PHE A 205 6.12 45.35 -0.33
C PHE A 205 5.07 46.45 -0.08
N VAL A 206 3.91 46.10 0.51
CA VAL A 206 2.85 47.07 0.84
C VAL A 206 3.33 48.09 1.88
N TYR A 207 4.03 47.67 2.93
CA TYR A 207 4.59 48.59 3.91
C TYR A 207 5.58 49.58 3.29
N THR A 208 6.46 49.10 2.41
CA THR A 208 7.43 49.96 1.71
C THR A 208 6.74 50.94 0.77
N TYR A 209 5.72 50.49 0.01
CA TYR A 209 4.95 51.35 -0.87
C TYR A 209 4.14 52.41 -0.10
N ALA A 210 3.48 52.02 1.00
CA ALA A 210 2.73 52.95 1.85
C ALA A 210 3.64 53.99 2.51
N PHE A 211 4.81 53.57 2.99
CA PHE A 211 5.84 54.46 3.53
C PHE A 211 6.32 55.48 2.48
N LEU A 212 6.55 55.02 1.25
CA LEU A 212 6.98 55.88 0.15
C LEU A 212 5.89 56.87 -0.28
N ILE A 213 4.62 56.45 -0.37
CA ILE A 213 3.49 57.34 -0.65
C ILE A 213 3.32 58.37 0.46
N TYR A 214 3.38 57.96 1.73
CA TYR A 214 3.28 58.87 2.87
C TYR A 214 4.39 59.92 2.83
N HIS A 215 5.64 59.50 2.57
CA HIS A 215 6.76 60.42 2.48
C HIS A 215 6.65 61.35 1.26
N VAL A 216 6.19 60.88 0.10
CA VAL A 216 6.03 61.72 -1.10
C VAL A 216 4.86 62.71 -0.96
N LEU A 217 3.78 62.34 -0.27
CA LEU A 217 2.56 63.14 -0.15
C LEU A 217 2.58 64.10 1.06
N VAL A 218 3.37 63.79 2.10
CA VAL A 218 3.49 64.59 3.33
C VAL A 218 4.83 65.34 3.42
N ALA A 219 5.81 65.04 2.54
CA ALA A 219 7.04 65.84 2.48
C ALA A 219 6.72 67.29 2.07
N PRO A 220 7.18 68.30 2.84
CA PRO A 220 7.02 69.69 2.43
C PRO A 220 7.76 69.94 1.11
N PRO A 221 7.22 70.78 0.21
CA PRO A 221 7.86 71.05 -1.07
C PRO A 221 9.26 71.65 -0.85
N PRO A 222 10.22 71.40 -1.75
CA PRO A 222 11.57 71.91 -1.61
C PRO A 222 11.55 73.44 -1.49
N LEU A 223 12.42 73.98 -0.61
CA LEU A 223 12.48 75.39 -0.22
C LEU A 223 12.54 76.38 -1.40
N GLU A 224 12.96 75.94 -2.60
CA GLU A 224 13.00 76.77 -3.79
C GLU A 224 11.61 77.23 -4.28
N LEU A 225 10.54 76.46 -4.04
CA LEU A 225 9.16 76.88 -4.37
C LEU A 225 8.53 77.81 -3.33
N GLN A 226 9.07 77.89 -2.10
CA GLN A 226 8.59 78.84 -1.09
C GLN A 226 9.18 80.25 -1.28
N MET A 227 10.38 80.36 -1.85
CA MET A 227 10.99 81.67 -2.14
C MET A 227 10.41 82.37 -3.38
N LEU A 228 9.80 81.62 -4.30
CA LEU A 228 9.17 82.17 -5.51
C LEU A 228 7.77 82.78 -5.27
N ASN A 229 7.17 82.55 -4.09
CA ASN A 229 5.91 83.18 -3.68
C ASN A 229 6.10 84.43 -2.81
N PHE A 230 7.35 84.86 -2.58
CA PHE A 230 7.70 86.04 -1.77
C PHE A 230 8.36 87.17 -2.58
N LEU A 231 8.36 87.07 -3.91
CA LEU A 231 8.80 88.10 -4.87
C LEU A 231 7.66 88.37 -5.88
#